data_AF-A0A2T1KP58-F1
#
_entry.id   AF-A0A2T1KP58-F1
#
_cell.length_a   1.000
_cell.length_b   1.000
_cell.length_c   1.000
_cell.angle_alpha   90.00
_cell.angle_beta   90.00
_cell.angle_gamma   90.00
#
_symmetry.space_group_name_H-M   'P 1'
#
loop_
_entity.id
_entity.type
_entity.pdbx_description
1 polymer ?
#
loop_
_entity_poly.entity_id
_entity_poly.type
_entity_poly.pdbx_seq_one_letter_code
_entity_poly.pdbx_strand_id
1 'polypeptide(L)'
;QALRLLNQYGDRSVKPRLYSLHEPEVVCIAKGKARTRYKFGSKVSVVTTAKEGFVLDCQALAGNPYDGHTVDTALKRVLLHTSKMPEHLLADRGYRGSESTFLSKIHITGKRRGRGKAHPDQQHRRNSIEPIIGHLKSDGLMFRNFLRGFAGDKIHAVLCGVGLNLRKVLRKLAKLLWLCQKKRYLRLILAIFCSTLALPEESMETGELLVI
;
A
#
# COMPACT_ATOMS: atom_id res chain seq x y z
N GLN A 1 -23.12 26.91 3.60
CA GLN A 1 -23.21 25.68 4.42
C GLN A 1 -24.37 25.71 5.42
N ALA A 2 -24.63 26.82 6.11
CA ALA A 2 -25.76 26.95 7.05
C ALA A 2 -27.13 26.60 6.45
N LEU A 3 -27.45 27.09 5.24
CA LEU A 3 -28.68 26.72 4.52
C LEU A 3 -28.79 25.21 4.25
N ARG A 4 -27.68 24.53 3.92
CA ARG A 4 -27.66 23.07 3.69
C ARG A 4 -27.98 22.30 4.97
N LEU A 5 -27.52 22.78 6.12
CA LEU A 5 -27.85 22.19 7.42
C LEU A 5 -29.32 22.41 7.79
N LEU A 6 -29.85 23.61 7.61
CA LEU A 6 -31.26 23.92 7.85
C LEU A 6 -32.17 23.03 7.00
N ASN A 7 -31.89 22.94 5.69
CA ASN A 7 -32.65 22.09 4.77
C ASN A 7 -32.57 20.61 5.16
N GLN A 8 -31.38 20.13 5.58
CA GLN A 8 -31.21 18.75 6.06
C GLN A 8 -31.96 18.46 7.37
N TYR A 9 -32.13 19.44 8.25
CA TYR A 9 -32.87 19.28 9.50
C TYR A 9 -34.39 19.29 9.25
N GLY A 10 -34.84 20.15 8.34
CA GLY A 10 -36.25 20.26 7.92
C GLY A 10 -36.74 19.06 7.12
N ASP A 11 -35.89 18.43 6.31
CA ASP A 11 -36.25 17.25 5.51
C ASP A 11 -35.19 16.14 5.58
N ARG A 12 -35.62 14.97 6.08
CA ARG A 12 -34.76 13.78 6.23
C ARG A 12 -34.44 13.10 4.89
N SER A 13 -35.15 13.42 3.82
CA SER A 13 -34.94 12.89 2.47
C SER A 13 -33.70 13.49 1.78
N VAL A 14 -33.27 14.68 2.22
CA VAL A 14 -32.18 15.44 1.62
C VAL A 14 -30.87 14.66 1.67
N LYS A 15 -30.35 14.34 0.49
CA LYS A 15 -29.03 13.71 0.27
C LYS A 15 -28.25 14.52 -0.76
N PRO A 16 -26.92 14.64 -0.64
CA PRO A 16 -26.07 14.08 0.42
C PRO A 16 -26.05 14.91 1.71
N ARG A 17 -25.98 14.24 2.86
CA ARG A 17 -25.91 14.89 4.19
C ARG A 17 -24.56 15.57 4.42
N LEU A 18 -24.58 16.69 5.13
CA LEU A 18 -23.41 17.39 5.64
C LEU A 18 -23.00 16.77 6.98
N TYR A 19 -21.78 16.23 7.03
CA TYR A 19 -21.20 15.60 8.23
C TYR A 19 -20.13 16.45 8.93
N SER A 20 -19.51 17.39 8.21
CA SER A 20 -18.51 18.31 8.75
C SER A 20 -18.76 19.70 8.18
N LEU A 21 -18.68 20.71 9.05
CA LEU A 21 -18.74 22.12 8.66
C LEU A 21 -17.44 22.55 7.99
N HIS A 22 -16.30 22.12 8.53
CA HIS A 22 -14.98 22.48 8.03
C HIS A 22 -14.68 21.83 6.68
N GLU A 23 -15.20 20.63 6.43
CA GLU A 23 -14.96 19.86 5.21
C GLU A 23 -16.28 19.26 4.68
N PRO A 24 -17.03 19.99 3.82
CA PRO A 24 -18.40 19.63 3.44
C PRO A 24 -18.50 18.40 2.52
N GLU A 25 -17.37 17.93 1.99
CA GLU A 25 -17.25 16.79 1.08
C GLU A 25 -17.05 15.46 1.82
N VAL A 26 -16.79 15.51 3.13
CA VAL A 26 -16.65 14.32 3.98
C VAL A 26 -17.90 13.44 3.88
N VAL A 27 -17.67 12.14 3.64
CA VAL A 27 -18.74 11.15 3.57
C VAL A 27 -18.77 10.24 4.79
N CYS A 28 -19.97 9.77 5.11
CA CYS A 28 -20.17 8.70 6.08
C CYS A 28 -20.05 7.33 5.38
N ILE A 29 -19.19 6.48 5.92
CA ILE A 29 -18.87 5.14 5.42
C ILE A 29 -19.24 4.12 6.51
N ALA A 30 -20.24 3.30 6.24
CA ALA A 30 -20.61 2.19 7.12
C ALA A 30 -19.54 1.10 7.07
N LYS A 31 -19.02 0.67 8.23
CA LYS A 31 -17.98 -0.37 8.32
C LYS A 31 -18.52 -1.77 8.59
N GLY A 32 -19.83 -1.91 8.87
CA GLY A 32 -20.43 -3.20 9.23
C GLY A 32 -19.83 -3.85 10.48
N LYS A 33 -19.12 -3.08 11.32
CA LYS A 33 -18.50 -3.54 12.57
C LYS A 33 -19.32 -3.07 13.77
N ALA A 34 -19.53 -3.95 14.75
CA ALA A 34 -20.35 -3.67 15.93
C ALA A 34 -19.86 -2.45 16.72
N ARG A 35 -18.57 -2.39 17.07
CA ARG A 35 -17.98 -1.31 17.90
C ARG A 35 -17.80 0.01 17.16
N THR A 36 -17.54 -0.01 15.85
CA THR A 36 -17.36 1.21 15.05
C THR A 36 -18.20 1.09 13.78
N ARG A 37 -19.49 1.43 13.90
CA ARG A 37 -20.47 1.27 12.83
C ARG A 37 -20.20 2.18 11.64
N TYR A 38 -19.71 3.39 11.90
CA TYR A 38 -19.47 4.42 10.89
C TYR A 38 -18.06 4.99 11.00
N LYS A 39 -17.51 5.38 9.85
CA LYS A 39 -16.33 6.23 9.74
C LYS A 39 -16.65 7.41 8.85
N PHE A 40 -16.05 8.55 9.15
CA PHE A 40 -16.19 9.76 8.37
C PHE A 40 -14.86 10.08 7.70
N GLY A 41 -14.89 10.47 6.44
CA GLY A 41 -13.72 10.94 5.72
C GLY A 41 -13.89 10.79 4.22
N SER A 42 -12.76 10.65 3.53
CA SER A 42 -12.70 10.40 2.09
C SER A 42 -12.59 8.91 1.81
N LYS A 43 -13.28 8.42 0.79
CA LYS A 43 -13.18 7.03 0.37
C LYS A 43 -12.02 6.89 -0.60
N VAL A 44 -11.08 5.98 -0.34
CA VAL A 44 -9.88 5.79 -1.17
C VAL A 44 -9.89 4.39 -1.78
N SER A 45 -9.72 4.32 -3.10
CA SER A 45 -9.43 3.09 -3.83
C SER A 45 -7.92 2.84 -3.83
N VAL A 46 -7.53 1.59 -3.61
CA VAL A 46 -6.12 1.17 -3.60
C VAL A 46 -6.00 -0.12 -4.40
N VAL A 47 -5.12 -0.13 -5.40
CA VAL A 47 -4.79 -1.31 -6.18
C VAL A 47 -3.33 -1.65 -5.99
N THR A 48 -3.04 -2.92 -5.69
CA THR A 48 -1.69 -3.39 -5.44
C THR A 48 -1.35 -4.65 -6.24
N THR A 49 -0.07 -4.89 -6.46
CA THR A 49 0.41 -6.15 -7.03
C THR A 49 0.24 -7.27 -6.00
N ALA A 50 -0.36 -8.39 -6.39
CA ALA A 50 -0.64 -9.51 -5.48
C ALA A 50 0.61 -10.22 -4.92
N LYS A 51 1.75 -10.18 -5.63
CA LYS A 51 3.01 -10.86 -5.22
C LYS A 51 3.88 -9.99 -4.33
N GLU A 52 4.16 -8.77 -4.77
CA GLU A 52 5.16 -7.89 -4.14
C GLU A 52 4.52 -6.79 -3.26
N GLY A 53 3.20 -6.61 -3.40
CA GLY A 53 2.42 -5.61 -2.69
C GLY A 53 2.74 -4.15 -3.06
N PHE A 54 3.36 -3.87 -4.21
CA PHE A 54 3.52 -2.48 -4.67
C PHE A 54 2.16 -1.88 -5.00
N VAL A 55 1.98 -0.61 -4.65
CA VAL A 55 0.77 0.15 -5.00
C VAL A 55 0.89 0.60 -6.45
N LEU A 56 -0.06 0.20 -7.28
CA LEU A 56 -0.13 0.58 -8.70
C LEU A 56 -1.03 1.80 -8.92
N ASP A 57 -2.11 1.89 -8.16
CA ASP A 57 -3.02 3.04 -8.15
C ASP A 57 -3.53 3.29 -6.73
N CYS A 58 -3.64 4.56 -6.36
CA CYS A 58 -4.22 4.98 -5.08
C CYS A 58 -4.91 6.33 -5.27
N GLN A 59 -6.23 6.35 -5.09
CA GLN A 59 -7.03 7.48 -5.52
C GLN A 59 -8.22 7.70 -4.58
N ALA A 60 -8.41 8.93 -4.12
CA ALA A 60 -9.63 9.35 -3.45
C ALA A 60 -10.80 9.40 -4.45
N LEU A 61 -11.94 8.84 -4.04
CA LEU A 61 -13.17 8.73 -4.80
C LEU A 61 -14.17 9.79 -4.32
N ALA A 62 -14.87 10.41 -5.26
CA ALA A 62 -15.85 11.44 -4.95
C ALA A 62 -17.08 10.80 -4.31
N GLY A 63 -17.49 11.31 -3.15
CA GLY A 63 -18.65 10.78 -2.44
C GLY A 63 -18.39 9.40 -1.83
N ASN A 64 -19.43 8.56 -1.78
CA ASN A 64 -19.34 7.18 -1.30
C ASN A 64 -19.91 6.21 -2.35
N PRO A 65 -19.22 6.03 -3.49
CA PRO A 65 -19.65 5.10 -4.54
C PRO A 65 -19.58 3.67 -4.02
N TYR A 66 -20.44 2.79 -4.54
CA TYR A 66 -20.35 1.36 -4.24
C TYR A 66 -19.05 0.76 -4.80
N ASP A 67 -18.33 -0.05 -4.00
CA ASP A 67 -16.99 -0.55 -4.34
C ASP A 67 -16.99 -1.30 -5.69
N GLY A 68 -18.02 -2.12 -5.95
CA GLY A 68 -18.15 -2.86 -7.20
C GLY A 68 -18.15 -1.97 -8.45
N HIS A 69 -18.72 -0.76 -8.38
CA HIS A 69 -18.76 0.15 -9.54
C HIS A 69 -17.42 0.86 -9.79
N THR A 70 -16.45 0.71 -8.89
CA THR A 70 -15.14 1.37 -8.98
C THR A 70 -14.06 0.50 -9.62
N VAL A 71 -14.36 -0.77 -9.88
CA VAL A 71 -13.38 -1.74 -10.39
C VAL A 71 -12.91 -1.38 -11.79
N ASP A 72 -13.84 -1.09 -12.70
CA ASP A 72 -13.51 -0.78 -14.09
C ASP A 72 -12.67 0.49 -14.22
N THR A 73 -12.99 1.51 -13.42
CA THR A 73 -12.23 2.76 -13.40
C THR A 73 -10.83 2.53 -12.81
N ALA A 74 -10.70 1.72 -11.76
CA ALA A 74 -9.41 1.34 -11.21
C ALA A 74 -8.57 0.55 -12.21
N LEU A 75 -9.16 -0.42 -12.92
CA LEU A 75 -8.46 -1.22 -13.94
C LEU A 75 -7.97 -0.36 -15.12
N LYS A 76 -8.78 0.57 -15.61
CA LYS A 76 -8.38 1.53 -16.66
C LYS A 76 -7.20 2.40 -16.22
N ARG A 77 -7.19 2.84 -14.96
CA ARG A 77 -6.08 3.63 -14.40
C ARG A 77 -4.80 2.80 -14.25
N VAL A 78 -4.93 1.55 -13.81
CA VAL A 78 -3.78 0.63 -13.79
C VAL A 78 -3.21 0.45 -15.19
N LEU A 79 -4.05 0.23 -16.20
CA LEU A 79 -3.61 0.15 -17.59
C LEU A 79 -2.88 1.43 -18.03
N LEU A 80 -3.39 2.61 -17.66
CA LEU A 80 -2.72 3.88 -17.95
C LEU A 80 -1.33 3.97 -17.28
N HIS A 81 -1.21 3.54 -16.02
CA HIS A 81 0.04 3.65 -15.26
C HIS A 81 1.10 2.62 -15.68
N THR A 82 0.70 1.39 -16.02
CA THR A 82 1.62 0.27 -16.28
C THR A 82 1.72 -0.11 -17.75
N SER A 83 0.86 0.45 -18.60
CA SER A 83 0.65 0.03 -20.00
C SER A 83 0.34 -1.47 -20.15
N LYS A 84 -0.08 -2.14 -19.07
CA LYS A 84 -0.36 -3.58 -19.04
C LYS A 84 -1.63 -3.87 -18.27
N MET A 85 -2.51 -4.65 -18.89
CA MET A 85 -3.74 -5.08 -18.27
C MET A 85 -3.48 -6.29 -17.35
N PRO A 86 -3.94 -6.28 -16.08
CA PRO A 86 -3.86 -7.46 -15.24
C PRO A 86 -4.82 -8.54 -15.75
N GLU A 87 -4.36 -9.79 -15.84
CA GLU A 87 -5.23 -10.92 -16.21
C GLU A 87 -6.20 -11.30 -15.08
N HIS A 88 -5.75 -11.11 -13.83
CA HIS A 88 -6.47 -11.48 -12.62
C HIS A 88 -6.52 -10.32 -11.64
N LEU A 89 -7.72 -10.02 -11.15
CA LEU A 89 -7.94 -9.10 -10.04
C LEU A 89 -8.49 -9.89 -8.86
N LEU A 90 -7.89 -9.73 -7.69
CA LEU A 90 -8.36 -10.34 -6.45
C LEU A 90 -9.10 -9.26 -5.64
N ALA A 91 -10.38 -9.48 -5.34
CA ALA A 91 -11.21 -8.48 -4.70
C ALA A 91 -11.95 -9.01 -3.45
N ASP A 92 -12.24 -8.07 -2.55
CA ASP A 92 -12.99 -8.34 -1.33
C ASP A 92 -14.49 -8.52 -1.62
N ARG A 93 -15.21 -9.11 -0.65
CA ARG A 93 -16.68 -9.25 -0.71
C ARG A 93 -17.43 -7.93 -0.97
N GLY A 94 -16.83 -6.79 -0.57
CA GLY A 94 -17.41 -5.46 -0.81
C GLY A 94 -17.61 -5.14 -2.29
N TYR A 95 -16.81 -5.75 -3.17
CA TYR A 95 -16.85 -5.54 -4.63
C TYR A 95 -17.87 -6.42 -5.36
N ARG A 96 -18.78 -7.09 -4.64
CA ARG A 96 -19.79 -7.98 -5.25
C ARG A 96 -20.54 -7.30 -6.39
N GLY A 97 -20.82 -8.05 -7.47
CA GLY A 97 -21.51 -7.51 -8.64
C GLY A 97 -20.59 -6.93 -9.72
N SER A 98 -19.28 -6.83 -9.45
CA SER A 98 -18.25 -6.48 -10.46
C SER A 98 -17.59 -7.69 -11.12
N GLU A 99 -18.16 -8.89 -10.99
CA GLU A 99 -17.47 -10.14 -11.37
C GLU A 99 -17.31 -10.34 -12.88
N SER A 100 -18.15 -9.69 -13.68
CA SER A 100 -18.17 -9.78 -15.13
C SER A 100 -17.74 -8.45 -15.75
N THR A 101 -16.45 -8.17 -15.74
CA THR A 101 -15.90 -7.11 -16.59
C THR A 101 -15.12 -7.75 -17.74
N PHE A 102 -15.30 -7.25 -18.96
CA PHE A 102 -14.52 -7.65 -20.15
C PHE A 102 -13.01 -7.39 -20.03
N LEU A 103 -12.60 -6.64 -19.01
CA LEU A 103 -11.27 -6.11 -18.79
C LEU A 103 -10.30 -7.09 -18.11
N SER A 104 -10.77 -7.87 -17.14
CA SER A 104 -9.93 -8.77 -16.33
C SER A 104 -10.81 -9.83 -15.67
N LYS A 105 -10.25 -11.02 -15.40
CA LYS A 105 -10.93 -12.04 -14.59
C LYS A 105 -10.92 -11.60 -13.12
N ILE A 106 -12.10 -11.35 -12.55
CA ILE A 106 -12.23 -10.84 -11.18
C ILE A 106 -12.62 -11.98 -10.23
N HIS A 107 -11.78 -12.21 -9.23
CA HIS A 107 -11.97 -13.25 -8.23
C HIS A 107 -12.44 -12.62 -6.92
N ILE A 108 -13.74 -12.72 -6.63
CA ILE A 108 -14.33 -12.23 -5.38
C ILE A 108 -14.38 -13.34 -4.34
N THR A 109 -13.81 -13.09 -3.17
CA THR A 109 -13.72 -14.06 -2.08
C THR A 109 -15.08 -14.30 -1.38
N GLY A 110 -15.30 -15.51 -0.86
CA GLY A 110 -16.46 -15.83 -0.02
C GLY A 110 -17.75 -16.23 -0.73
N LYS A 111 -17.72 -16.41 -2.05
CA LYS A 111 -18.81 -16.97 -2.83
C LYS A 111 -18.72 -18.50 -2.88
N ARG A 112 -19.09 -19.20 -1.79
CA ARG A 112 -19.42 -20.65 -1.87
C ARG A 112 -20.55 -21.06 -0.93
N ARG A 113 -21.73 -21.26 -1.53
CA ARG A 113 -22.53 -22.49 -1.33
C ARG A 113 -22.06 -23.47 -2.40
N GLY A 114 -21.19 -24.46 -2.09
CA GLY A 114 -20.77 -25.51 -3.05
C GLY A 114 -19.28 -25.92 -3.05
N ARG A 115 -19.03 -27.22 -3.34
CA ARG A 115 -17.86 -28.11 -3.09
C ARG A 115 -16.48 -27.84 -3.75
N GLY A 116 -16.16 -26.67 -4.27
CA GLY A 116 -14.89 -26.47 -5.04
C GLY A 116 -13.84 -25.54 -4.44
N LYS A 117 -13.08 -25.87 -3.39
CA LYS A 117 -11.97 -25.03 -2.82
C LYS A 117 -11.51 -23.81 -3.68
N ALA A 118 -11.78 -22.57 -3.23
CA ALA A 118 -11.14 -21.39 -3.83
C ALA A 118 -9.62 -21.60 -3.82
N HIS A 119 -8.92 -21.24 -4.92
CA HIS A 119 -7.50 -21.55 -5.05
C HIS A 119 -6.73 -21.00 -3.83
N PRO A 120 -6.15 -21.85 -2.96
CA PRO A 120 -5.59 -21.42 -1.68
C PRO A 120 -4.58 -20.27 -1.83
N ASP A 121 -3.74 -20.34 -2.86
CA ASP A 121 -2.73 -19.33 -3.16
C ASP A 121 -3.32 -17.96 -3.50
N GLN A 122 -4.45 -17.90 -4.20
CA GLN A 122 -5.12 -16.63 -4.53
C GLN A 122 -5.70 -16.00 -3.26
N GLN A 123 -6.27 -16.81 -2.37
CA GLN A 123 -6.76 -16.33 -1.08
C GLN A 123 -5.61 -15.82 -0.20
N HIS A 124 -4.49 -16.55 -0.14
CA HIS A 124 -3.30 -16.13 0.59
C HIS A 124 -2.74 -14.80 0.06
N ARG A 125 -2.62 -14.66 -1.27
CA ARG A 125 -2.18 -13.41 -1.89
C ARG A 125 -3.13 -12.25 -1.60
N ARG A 126 -4.45 -12.47 -1.64
CA ARG A 126 -5.44 -11.44 -1.27
C ARG A 126 -5.26 -10.99 0.18
N ASN A 127 -4.99 -11.91 1.11
CA ASN A 127 -4.85 -11.57 2.52
C ASN A 127 -3.70 -10.59 2.79
N SER A 128 -2.74 -10.44 1.86
CA SER A 128 -1.70 -9.42 1.95
C SER A 128 -2.20 -7.97 1.84
N ILE A 129 -3.41 -7.74 1.31
CA ILE A 129 -3.96 -6.39 1.13
C ILE A 129 -4.23 -5.69 2.46
N GLU A 130 -4.65 -6.43 3.49
CA GLU A 130 -4.99 -5.88 4.79
C GLU A 130 -3.74 -5.32 5.50
N PRO A 131 -2.60 -6.04 5.57
CA PRO A 131 -1.32 -5.47 5.99
C PRO A 131 -0.90 -4.25 5.19
N ILE A 132 -1.05 -4.25 3.86
CA ILE A 132 -0.67 -3.10 3.01
C ILE A 132 -1.51 -1.87 3.35
N ILE A 133 -2.83 -2.02 3.49
CA ILE A 133 -3.72 -0.94 3.92
C ILE A 133 -3.37 -0.49 5.35
N GLY A 134 -2.95 -1.41 6.22
CA GLY A 134 -2.40 -1.12 7.54
C GLY A 134 -1.21 -0.17 7.46
N HIS A 135 -0.18 -0.54 6.69
CA HIS A 135 1.01 0.29 6.48
C HIS A 135 0.73 1.61 5.79
N LEU A 136 -0.21 1.68 4.85
CA LEU A 136 -0.64 2.95 4.25
C LEU A 136 -1.22 3.89 5.31
N LYS A 137 -1.98 3.34 6.27
CA LYS A 137 -2.61 4.12 7.33
C LYS A 137 -1.65 4.53 8.43
N SER A 138 -0.83 3.62 8.95
CA SER A 138 0.13 3.91 10.02
C SER A 138 1.31 4.71 9.49
N ASP A 139 2.03 4.15 8.52
CA ASP A 139 3.34 4.65 8.07
C ASP A 139 3.18 5.67 6.93
N GLY A 140 2.09 5.58 6.18
CA GLY A 140 1.75 6.51 5.10
C GLY A 140 0.88 7.67 5.53
N LEU A 141 0.52 7.79 6.82
CA LEU A 141 -0.35 8.83 7.37
C LEU A 141 -1.76 8.90 6.74
N MET A 142 -2.20 7.86 6.02
CA MET A 142 -3.51 7.84 5.37
C MET A 142 -4.69 7.91 6.37
N PHE A 143 -4.44 7.78 7.68
CA PHE A 143 -5.48 8.03 8.70
C PHE A 143 -5.94 9.49 8.79
N ARG A 144 -5.08 10.46 8.45
CA ARG A 144 -5.39 11.88 8.59
C ARG A 144 -4.87 12.64 7.39
N ASN A 145 -5.76 13.32 6.69
CA ASN A 145 -5.37 14.25 5.63
C ASN A 145 -5.18 15.65 6.22
N PHE A 146 -4.07 16.29 5.87
CA PHE A 146 -3.75 17.68 6.24
C PHE A 146 -4.04 18.66 5.09
N LEU A 147 -4.33 18.14 3.89
CA LEU A 147 -4.70 18.93 2.72
C LEU A 147 -6.21 19.19 2.73
N ARG A 148 -6.61 20.36 2.20
CA ARG A 148 -8.00 20.83 2.21
C ARG A 148 -8.77 20.34 0.98
N GLY A 149 -10.03 19.98 1.19
CA GLY A 149 -10.95 19.60 0.12
C GLY A 149 -10.61 18.29 -0.57
N PHE A 150 -11.48 17.88 -1.48
CA PHE A 150 -11.35 16.65 -2.24
C PHE A 150 -10.12 16.66 -3.15
N ALA A 151 -9.74 17.82 -3.69
CA ALA A 151 -8.46 17.95 -4.41
C ALA A 151 -7.26 17.57 -3.52
N GLY A 152 -7.26 18.02 -2.26
CA GLY A 152 -6.30 17.63 -1.25
C GLY A 152 -6.34 16.14 -0.94
N ASP A 153 -7.53 15.54 -0.80
CA ASP A 153 -7.70 14.10 -0.61
C ASP A 153 -7.08 13.28 -1.75
N LYS A 154 -7.25 13.71 -3.00
CA LYS A 154 -6.67 13.04 -4.17
C LYS A 154 -5.15 13.04 -4.10
N ILE A 155 -4.56 14.21 -3.87
CA ILE A 155 -3.10 14.39 -3.79
C ILE A 155 -2.54 13.55 -2.63
N HIS A 156 -3.17 13.64 -1.46
CA HIS A 156 -2.74 12.92 -0.27
C HIS A 156 -2.76 11.40 -0.51
N ALA A 157 -3.84 10.85 -1.08
CA ALA A 157 -3.94 9.42 -1.37
C ALA A 157 -2.79 8.93 -2.28
N VAL A 158 -2.50 9.67 -3.35
CA VAL A 158 -1.40 9.35 -4.26
C VAL A 158 -0.05 9.39 -3.53
N LEU A 159 0.22 10.43 -2.74
CA LEU A 159 1.46 10.57 -1.97
C LEU A 159 1.65 9.45 -0.95
N CYS A 160 0.58 9.03 -0.25
CA CYS A 160 0.64 7.88 0.66
C CYS A 160 1.04 6.60 -0.10
N GLY A 161 0.46 6.36 -1.27
CA GLY A 161 0.76 5.21 -2.14
C GLY A 161 2.21 5.21 -2.62
N VAL A 162 2.69 6.35 -3.13
CA VAL A 162 4.09 6.54 -3.55
C VAL A 162 5.04 6.35 -2.38
N GLY A 163 4.73 6.92 -1.21
CA GLY A 163 5.56 6.78 -0.01
C GLY A 163 5.73 5.33 0.46
N LEU A 164 4.69 4.49 0.33
CA LEU A 164 4.79 3.06 0.61
C LEU A 164 5.77 2.38 -0.36
N ASN A 165 5.67 2.67 -1.66
CA ASN A 165 6.55 2.09 -2.68
C ASN A 165 8.00 2.52 -2.46
N LEU A 166 8.25 3.81 -2.21
CA LEU A 166 9.59 4.33 -1.92
C LEU A 166 10.21 3.65 -0.70
N ARG A 167 9.45 3.49 0.39
CA ARG A 167 9.92 2.74 1.58
C ARG A 167 10.31 1.30 1.25
N LYS A 168 9.59 0.63 0.35
CA LYS A 168 9.96 -0.73 -0.11
C LYS A 168 11.26 -0.74 -0.89
N VAL A 169 11.41 0.17 -1.85
CA VAL A 169 12.62 0.31 -2.67
C VAL A 169 13.82 0.63 -1.79
N LEU A 170 13.72 1.64 -0.92
CA LEU A 170 14.78 2.04 0.00
C LEU A 170 15.19 0.90 0.93
N ARG A 171 14.23 0.12 1.46
CA ARG A 171 14.54 -1.05 2.30
C ARG A 171 15.31 -2.12 1.52
N LYS A 172 14.99 -2.33 0.24
CA LYS A 172 15.73 -3.29 -0.61
C LYS A 172 17.12 -2.79 -0.93
N LEU A 173 17.26 -1.51 -1.28
CA LEU A 173 18.56 -0.88 -1.53
C LEU A 173 19.45 -0.92 -0.28
N ALA A 174 18.91 -0.56 0.89
CA ALA A 174 19.64 -0.63 2.15
C ALA A 174 20.15 -2.05 2.44
N LYS A 175 19.35 -3.10 2.21
CA LYS A 175 19.79 -4.50 2.35
C LYS A 175 20.91 -4.86 1.38
N LEU A 176 20.81 -4.44 0.12
CA LEU A 176 21.84 -4.69 -0.89
C LEU A 176 23.15 -3.99 -0.53
N LEU A 177 23.10 -2.70 -0.19
CA LEU A 177 24.26 -1.93 0.23
C LEU A 177 24.90 -2.49 1.50
N TRP A 178 24.09 -2.90 2.48
CA TRP A 178 24.59 -3.56 3.70
C TRP A 178 25.34 -4.86 3.40
N LEU A 179 24.82 -5.69 2.49
CA LEU A 179 25.47 -6.92 2.03
C LEU A 179 26.77 -6.62 1.28
N CYS A 180 26.79 -5.60 0.43
CA CYS A 180 27.99 -5.17 -0.29
C CYS A 180 29.09 -4.70 0.68
N GLN A 181 28.73 -3.90 1.69
CA GLN A 181 29.67 -3.46 2.73
C GLN A 181 30.25 -4.66 3.48
N LYS A 182 29.41 -5.58 3.98
CA LYS A 182 29.89 -6.80 4.66
C LYS A 182 30.83 -7.65 3.81
N LYS A 183 30.51 -7.86 2.53
CA LYS A 183 31.39 -8.61 1.61
C LYS A 183 32.72 -7.91 1.39
N ARG A 184 32.73 -6.57 1.30
CA ARG A 184 33.96 -5.77 1.18
C ARG A 184 34.82 -5.89 2.44
N TYR A 185 34.23 -5.76 3.63
CA TYR A 185 34.94 -5.98 4.91
C TYR A 185 35.49 -7.40 5.03
N LEU A 186 34.71 -8.43 4.68
CA LEU A 186 35.18 -9.82 4.70
C LEU A 186 36.36 -10.04 3.75
N ARG A 187 36.32 -9.48 2.53
CA ARG A 187 37.44 -9.55 1.59
C ARG A 187 38.68 -8.83 2.10
N LEU A 188 38.53 -7.67 2.74
CA LEU A 188 39.63 -6.94 3.36
C LEU A 188 40.26 -7.75 4.49
N ILE A 189 39.46 -8.34 5.38
CA ILE A 189 39.94 -9.21 6.46
C ILE A 189 40.67 -10.43 5.90
N LEU A 190 40.10 -11.08 4.87
CA LEU A 190 40.72 -12.24 4.24
C LEU A 190 42.05 -11.88 3.55
N ALA A 191 42.10 -10.71 2.89
CA ALA A 191 43.32 -10.22 2.25
C ALA A 191 44.42 -9.93 3.28
N ILE A 192 44.07 -9.29 4.41
CA ILE A 192 45.01 -9.05 5.53
C ILE A 192 45.52 -10.38 6.08
N PHE A 193 44.63 -11.33 6.36
CA PHE A 193 45.00 -12.65 6.88
C PHE A 193 45.88 -13.44 5.90
N CYS A 194 45.60 -13.34 4.61
CA CYS A 194 46.40 -14.00 3.57
C CYS A 194 47.77 -13.34 3.40
N SER A 195 47.88 -12.02 3.56
CA SER A 195 49.17 -11.33 3.58
C SER A 195 50.00 -11.61 4.82
N THR A 196 49.38 -11.82 5.99
CA THR A 196 50.09 -12.20 7.23
C THR A 196 50.56 -13.66 7.21
N LEU A 197 49.87 -14.55 6.51
CA LEU A 197 50.27 -15.95 6.30
C LEU A 197 51.32 -16.12 5.19
N ALA A 198 51.50 -15.13 4.31
CA ALA A 198 52.44 -15.16 3.21
C ALA A 198 53.82 -14.58 3.55
N LEU A 199 54.03 -14.12 4.79
CA LEU A 199 55.37 -13.77 5.26
C LEU A 199 56.14 -15.07 5.54
N PRO A 200 57.28 -15.33 4.87
CA PRO A 200 58.15 -16.43 5.23
C PRO A 200 58.63 -16.24 6.67
N GLU A 201 58.78 -17.33 7.43
CA GLU A 201 59.63 -17.31 8.62
C GLU A 201 61.07 -17.05 8.18
N GLU A 202 61.44 -15.77 8.02
CA GLU A 202 62.83 -15.36 8.07
C GLU A 202 63.29 -15.46 9.52
N SER A 203 63.98 -16.56 9.82
CA SER A 203 64.98 -16.59 10.86
C SER A 203 65.92 -15.38 10.71
N MET A 204 66.04 -14.54 11.75
CA MET A 204 67.30 -14.26 12.45
C MET A 204 67.23 -13.01 13.35
N GLU A 205 67.74 -13.23 14.56
CA GLU A 205 68.60 -12.36 15.36
C GLU A 205 68.10 -10.99 15.88
N THR A 206 68.20 -10.92 17.21
CA THR A 206 68.31 -9.75 18.08
C THR A 206 68.86 -8.49 17.44
N GLY A 207 68.12 -7.38 17.52
CA GLY A 207 68.68 -6.05 17.26
C GLY A 207 67.64 -4.93 17.15
N GLU A 208 67.47 -4.20 18.26
CA GLU A 208 67.04 -2.79 18.36
C GLU A 208 65.60 -2.40 17.97
N LEU A 209 64.82 -2.09 19.02
CA LEU A 209 63.52 -1.39 18.96
C LEU A 209 63.75 0.13 18.83
N LEU A 210 63.21 0.75 17.79
CA LEU A 210 63.05 2.21 17.70
C LEU A 210 61.56 2.57 17.78
N VAL A 211 61.22 3.38 18.78
CA VAL A 211 59.89 3.98 18.98
C VAL A 211 59.99 5.45 18.57
N ILE A 212 59.06 5.92 17.72
CA ILE A 212 58.68 7.33 17.54
C ILE A 212 57.18 7.43 17.74
#